data_AF-A0A0F5JUX2-F1
#
_entry.id   AF-A0A0F5JUX2-F1
#
_cell.length_a   1.000
_cell.length_b   1.000
_cell.length_c   1.000
_cell.angle_alpha   90.00
_cell.angle_beta   90.00
_cell.angle_gamma   90.00
#
_symmetry.space_group_name_H-M   'P 1'
#
loop_
_entity.id
_entity.type
_entity.pdbx_description
1 polymer ?
#
loop_
_entity_poly.entity_id
_entity_poly.type
_entity_poly.pdbx_seq_one_letter_code
_entity_poly.pdbx_strand_id
1 'polypeptide(L)'
;MQIIPNALSYASSLLLDQWSSVDDAARRAPCNDVDYGVSTRLEIIPGDIFRTGTLQLSTRSIVTLASTSKSLATFVEALFPQIFNTISEIRAVHTGWTPLLSSDVITSIQAHPCKMDQTVLLRKLVMGIPAYKISLERALPYGLSNFSSELNTVIATIEKEISTSTQSTQEALSLLDILVIRFMSDSSFTRNTLADSLLLIDKQLLPAMIVSVNAEPLLRRLSYEICTYLCVCREVNASDEVAGIIADNLFFDQNWTPPVWDSEYWYRRSKGRYVRIQMKRSLGAFTQSRRSAIDKCIASGIHLALPYQPGAKFDELCQSWRKDDVAFVIQAEEATIAAEPHYDFGDQIMLATHLRSK
;
A
#
# COMPACT_ATOMS: atom_id res chain seq x y z
N MET A 1 -0.99 -25.12 24.86
CA MET A 1 -0.88 -23.78 25.47
C MET A 1 -1.16 -22.64 24.47
N GLN A 2 -2.01 -22.85 23.44
CA GLN A 2 -2.30 -21.88 22.36
C GLN A 2 -3.59 -21.06 22.56
N ILE A 3 -4.37 -21.37 23.60
CA ILE A 3 -5.71 -20.80 23.81
C ILE A 3 -5.63 -19.30 24.16
N ILE A 4 -4.62 -18.90 24.94
CA ILE A 4 -4.49 -17.54 25.48
C ILE A 4 -3.99 -16.54 24.41
N PRO A 5 -2.94 -16.83 23.62
CA PRO A 5 -2.54 -16.00 22.48
C PRO A 5 -3.68 -15.80 21.47
N ASN A 6 -4.42 -16.87 21.15
CA ASN A 6 -5.55 -16.82 20.22
C ASN A 6 -6.71 -15.97 20.76
N ALA A 7 -7.00 -16.07 22.07
CA ALA A 7 -8.04 -15.24 22.71
C ALA A 7 -7.66 -13.75 22.72
N LEU A 8 -6.38 -13.43 22.97
CA LEU A 8 -5.89 -12.05 22.95
C LEU A 8 -5.84 -11.49 21.52
N SER A 9 -5.43 -12.29 20.53
CA SER A 9 -5.47 -11.92 19.12
C SER A 9 -6.90 -11.67 18.65
N TYR A 10 -7.84 -12.53 19.03
CA TYR A 10 -9.27 -12.39 18.74
C TYR A 10 -9.90 -11.15 19.39
N ALA A 11 -9.56 -10.86 20.66
CA ALA A 11 -9.98 -9.65 21.34
C ALA A 11 -9.45 -8.39 20.64
N SER A 12 -8.20 -8.41 20.18
CA SER A 12 -7.62 -7.29 19.41
C SER A 12 -8.32 -7.09 18.06
N SER A 13 -8.76 -8.16 17.40
CA SER A 13 -9.48 -8.07 16.13
C SER A 13 -10.90 -7.51 16.27
N LEU A 14 -11.60 -7.83 17.36
CA LEU A 14 -12.94 -7.29 17.62
C LEU A 14 -12.95 -5.79 17.91
N LEU A 15 -11.85 -5.26 18.45
CA LEU A 15 -11.68 -3.84 18.73
C LEU A 15 -11.34 -3.01 17.48
N LEU A 16 -10.99 -3.66 16.36
CA LEU A 16 -10.63 -3.00 15.11
C LEU A 16 -11.84 -2.60 14.26
N ASP A 17 -13.02 -3.22 14.44
CA ASP A 17 -14.23 -2.92 13.64
C ASP A 17 -14.77 -1.50 13.88
N GLN A 18 -14.28 -0.77 14.89
CA GLN A 18 -14.65 0.62 15.16
C GLN A 18 -13.64 1.66 14.65
N TRP A 19 -12.47 1.26 14.13
CA TRP A 19 -11.36 2.20 13.87
C TRP A 19 -11.46 3.01 12.57
N SER A 20 -12.47 2.77 11.72
CA SER A 20 -12.67 3.55 10.49
C SER A 20 -13.28 4.95 10.71
N SER A 21 -13.61 5.36 11.95
CA SER A 21 -14.18 6.70 12.21
C SER A 21 -13.57 7.47 13.39
N VAL A 22 -12.37 7.10 13.88
CA VAL A 22 -11.93 7.50 15.23
C VAL A 22 -11.16 8.83 15.31
N ASP A 23 -10.66 9.38 14.20
CA ASP A 23 -9.90 10.65 14.26
C ASP A 23 -10.76 11.84 14.72
N ASP A 24 -12.08 11.83 14.49
CA ASP A 24 -12.99 12.89 14.97
C ASP A 24 -13.73 12.56 16.29
N ALA A 25 -13.94 11.28 16.61
CA ALA A 25 -14.67 10.88 17.82
C ALA A 25 -13.80 10.89 19.09
N ALA A 26 -12.48 10.65 18.97
CA ALA A 26 -11.57 10.58 20.12
C ALA A 26 -11.36 11.93 20.83
N ARG A 27 -11.75 13.05 20.21
CA ARG A 27 -11.73 14.37 20.86
C ARG A 27 -13.01 14.72 21.62
N ARG A 28 -14.10 13.95 21.50
CA ARG A 28 -15.43 14.36 22.00
C ARG A 28 -16.21 13.33 22.80
N ALA A 29 -15.74 12.11 23.01
CA ALA A 29 -16.48 11.14 23.81
C ALA A 29 -16.27 11.39 25.33
N PRO A 30 -17.31 11.76 26.10
CA PRO A 30 -17.27 11.72 27.55
C PRO A 30 -17.20 10.25 27.99
N CYS A 31 -16.36 9.93 28.98
CA CYS A 31 -16.08 8.57 29.45
C CYS A 31 -17.24 7.81 30.12
N ASN A 32 -18.50 8.20 29.94
CA ASN A 32 -19.63 7.56 30.62
C ASN A 32 -20.67 7.11 29.60
N ASP A 33 -21.16 5.89 29.82
CA ASP A 33 -22.26 5.18 29.15
C ASP A 33 -21.88 4.31 27.94
N VAL A 34 -21.32 3.13 28.25
CA VAL A 34 -21.62 1.91 27.47
C VAL A 34 -21.97 0.77 28.44
N ASP A 35 -23.16 0.22 28.25
CA ASP A 35 -23.82 -0.80 29.06
C ASP A 35 -23.07 -2.16 28.97
N TYR A 36 -22.82 -2.77 30.14
CA TYR A 36 -21.93 -3.93 30.32
C TYR A 36 -22.69 -5.25 30.11
N GLY A 37 -22.63 -5.82 28.89
CA GLY A 37 -23.15 -7.16 28.60
C GLY A 37 -22.12 -8.29 28.66
N VAL A 38 -20.87 -8.05 28.23
CA VAL A 38 -19.75 -9.01 28.32
C VAL A 38 -18.44 -8.23 28.40
N SER A 39 -18.07 -7.70 29.59
CA SER A 39 -16.72 -7.15 29.75
C SER A 39 -15.75 -8.27 30.05
N THR A 40 -15.01 -8.68 29.03
CA THR A 40 -13.79 -9.47 29.20
C THR A 40 -12.75 -8.58 29.90
N ARG A 41 -12.76 -8.57 31.23
CA ARG A 41 -11.80 -7.79 32.03
C ARG A 41 -10.43 -8.45 31.97
N LEU A 42 -9.67 -8.10 30.94
CA LEU A 42 -8.27 -8.53 30.75
C LEU A 42 -7.38 -8.20 31.96
N GLU A 43 -7.78 -7.20 32.75
CA GLU A 43 -7.15 -6.78 34.02
C GLU A 43 -7.19 -7.86 35.12
N ILE A 44 -8.05 -8.88 35.00
CA ILE A 44 -8.19 -9.96 36.00
C ILE A 44 -7.18 -11.10 35.71
N ILE A 45 -6.56 -11.12 34.53
CA ILE A 45 -5.61 -12.17 34.17
C ILE A 45 -4.31 -11.97 34.98
N PRO A 46 -3.80 -13.00 35.66
CA PRO A 46 -2.53 -12.92 36.38
C PRO A 46 -1.40 -12.41 35.48
N GLY A 47 -0.60 -11.47 35.98
CA GLY A 47 0.41 -10.75 35.19
C GLY A 47 1.37 -11.66 34.42
N ASP A 48 1.76 -12.80 34.97
CA ASP A 48 2.66 -13.77 34.31
C ASP A 48 1.99 -14.49 33.13
N ILE A 49 0.71 -14.82 33.28
CA ILE A 49 -0.10 -15.47 32.24
C ILE A 49 -0.37 -14.47 31.12
N PHE A 50 -0.72 -13.24 31.49
CA PHE A 50 -0.92 -12.16 30.53
C PHE A 50 0.38 -11.85 29.78
N ARG A 51 1.50 -11.71 30.49
CA ARG A 51 2.85 -11.51 29.91
C ARG A 51 3.19 -12.58 28.89
N THR A 52 3.04 -13.85 29.26
CA THR A 52 3.31 -14.99 28.37
C THR A 52 2.42 -14.98 27.13
N GLY A 53 1.15 -14.61 27.27
CA GLY A 53 0.23 -14.44 26.15
C GLY A 53 0.60 -13.28 25.23
N THR A 54 0.96 -12.13 25.82
CA THR A 54 1.31 -10.92 25.07
C THR A 54 2.62 -11.03 24.30
N LEU A 55 3.58 -11.83 24.76
CA LEU A 55 4.84 -12.08 24.05
C LEU A 55 4.65 -12.81 22.70
N GLN A 56 3.47 -13.40 22.48
CA GLN A 56 3.13 -14.09 21.23
C GLN A 56 2.25 -13.23 20.30
N LEU A 57 1.94 -12.00 20.70
CA LEU A 57 1.13 -11.09 19.92
C LEU A 57 1.96 -10.29 18.93
N SER A 58 1.37 -9.95 17.79
CA SER A 58 1.98 -9.00 16.85
C SER A 58 2.05 -7.61 17.46
N THR A 59 3.01 -6.78 17.00
CA THR A 59 3.14 -5.38 17.45
C THR A 59 1.83 -4.61 17.33
N ARG A 60 1.06 -4.85 16.25
CA ARG A 60 -0.25 -4.24 16.07
C ARG A 60 -1.20 -4.59 17.21
N SER A 61 -1.28 -5.87 17.58
CA SER A 61 -2.18 -6.34 18.65
C SER A 61 -1.74 -5.79 20.01
N ILE A 62 -0.43 -5.70 20.25
CA ILE A 62 0.16 -5.10 21.46
C ILE A 62 -0.24 -3.63 21.58
N VAL A 63 -0.09 -2.85 20.50
CA VAL A 63 -0.47 -1.43 20.47
C VAL A 63 -1.98 -1.25 20.62
N THR A 64 -2.79 -2.06 19.94
CA THR A 64 -4.25 -2.05 20.10
C THR A 64 -4.64 -2.34 21.55
N LEU A 65 -4.05 -3.35 22.18
CA LEU A 65 -4.28 -3.66 23.59
C LEU A 65 -3.91 -2.49 24.51
N ALA A 66 -2.76 -1.87 24.31
CA ALA A 66 -2.37 -0.69 25.09
C ALA A 66 -3.36 0.48 24.92
N SER A 67 -3.96 0.65 23.75
CA SER A 67 -4.93 1.72 23.50
C SER A 67 -6.31 1.51 24.14
N THR A 68 -6.60 0.32 24.68
CA THR A 68 -7.93 -0.01 25.24
C THR A 68 -8.19 0.56 26.63
N SER A 69 -7.16 0.72 27.45
CA SER A 69 -7.28 1.26 28.81
C SER A 69 -5.94 1.77 29.31
N LYS A 70 -5.97 2.74 30.22
CA LYS A 70 -4.76 3.32 30.80
C LYS A 70 -3.95 2.30 31.62
N SER A 71 -4.64 1.39 32.31
CA SER A 71 -4.02 0.30 33.08
C SER A 71 -3.24 -0.65 32.17
N LEU A 72 -3.85 -1.10 31.07
CA LEU A 72 -3.21 -1.95 30.06
C LEU A 72 -2.12 -1.18 29.31
N ALA A 73 -2.31 0.11 29.01
CA ALA A 73 -1.27 0.95 28.44
C ALA A 73 0.01 0.91 29.29
N THR A 74 -0.10 1.26 30.57
CA THR A 74 1.04 1.27 31.49
C THR A 74 1.68 -0.11 31.64
N PHE A 75 0.87 -1.17 31.71
CA PHE A 75 1.38 -2.53 31.85
C PHE A 75 2.10 -3.02 30.58
N VAL A 76 1.51 -2.79 29.40
CA VAL A 76 2.05 -3.21 28.11
C VAL A 76 3.27 -2.36 27.73
N GLU A 77 3.26 -1.06 28.02
CA GLU A 77 4.44 -0.18 27.89
C GLU A 77 5.61 -0.66 28.76
N ALA A 78 5.33 -1.11 29.99
CA ALA A 78 6.36 -1.66 30.87
C ALA A 78 6.90 -3.02 30.39
N LEU A 79 6.07 -3.83 29.73
CA LEU A 79 6.48 -5.12 29.18
C LEU A 79 7.24 -5.00 27.86
N PHE A 80 6.90 -3.99 27.05
CA PHE A 80 7.47 -3.76 25.73
C PHE A 80 8.02 -2.34 25.58
N PRO A 81 8.91 -1.89 26.49
CA PRO A 81 9.38 -0.51 26.50
C PRO A 81 10.05 -0.13 25.18
N GLN A 82 10.73 -1.09 24.53
CA GLN A 82 11.33 -0.91 23.22
C GLN A 82 10.30 -0.64 22.11
N ILE A 83 9.16 -1.34 22.09
CA ILE A 83 8.08 -1.11 21.11
C ILE A 83 7.53 0.32 21.24
N PHE A 84 7.20 0.73 22.47
CA PHE A 84 6.56 2.03 22.69
C PHE A 84 7.55 3.20 22.55
N ASN A 85 8.81 3.03 22.96
CA ASN A 85 9.87 3.99 22.66
C ASN A 85 10.06 4.13 21.16
N THR A 86 10.16 3.02 20.41
CA THR A 86 10.29 3.02 18.95
C THR A 86 9.10 3.71 18.28
N ILE A 87 7.87 3.44 18.71
CA ILE A 87 6.66 4.10 18.18
C ILE A 87 6.68 5.61 18.48
N SER A 88 7.12 5.99 19.68
CA SER A 88 7.26 7.39 20.07
C SER A 88 8.32 8.11 19.23
N GLU A 89 9.44 7.45 18.96
CA GLU A 89 10.51 7.96 18.09
C GLU A 89 10.04 8.08 16.64
N ILE A 90 9.35 7.08 16.09
CA ILE A 90 8.69 7.16 14.76
C ILE A 90 7.75 8.37 14.71
N ARG A 91 6.95 8.59 15.76
CA ARG A 91 6.03 9.73 15.84
C ARG A 91 6.78 11.07 15.93
N ALA A 92 7.91 11.13 16.62
CA ALA A 92 8.75 12.32 16.69
C ALA A 92 9.36 12.66 15.32
N VAL A 93 9.76 11.63 14.55
CA VAL A 93 10.22 11.78 13.16
C VAL A 93 9.12 12.34 12.27
N HIS A 94 7.89 11.81 12.39
CA HIS A 94 6.70 12.31 11.69
C HIS A 94 6.39 13.79 11.99
N THR A 95 6.57 14.22 13.24
CA THR A 95 6.15 15.55 13.73
C THR A 95 7.25 16.62 13.68
N GLY A 96 8.46 16.24 13.27
CA GLY A 96 9.41 17.19 12.69
C GLY A 96 10.34 17.93 13.66
N TRP A 97 10.77 17.32 14.77
CA TRP A 97 11.72 17.96 15.71
C TRP A 97 13.09 17.28 15.89
N THR A 98 13.28 16.07 15.39
CA THR A 98 14.56 15.35 15.51
C THR A 98 15.33 15.29 14.18
N PRO A 99 16.68 15.25 14.22
CA PRO A 99 17.47 15.00 13.03
C PRO A 99 17.10 13.62 12.47
N LEU A 100 17.44 13.44 11.20
CA LEU A 100 17.50 12.17 10.47
C LEU A 100 17.63 10.98 11.41
N LEU A 101 16.69 10.05 11.30
CA LEU A 101 16.63 8.75 11.95
C LEU A 101 17.94 8.40 12.66
N SER A 102 18.01 8.69 13.96
CA SER A 102 19.22 8.40 14.72
C SER A 102 19.47 6.89 14.67
N SER A 103 20.75 6.52 14.64
CA SER A 103 21.20 5.12 14.77
C SER A 103 20.47 4.39 15.91
N ASP A 104 20.08 5.13 16.96
CA ASP A 104 19.29 4.65 18.08
C ASP A 104 17.92 4.07 17.69
N VAL A 105 17.19 4.68 16.75
CA VAL A 105 15.86 4.21 16.32
C VAL A 105 16.01 2.91 15.52
N ILE A 106 17.00 2.86 14.62
CA ILE A 106 17.31 1.65 13.83
C ILE A 106 17.75 0.52 14.77
N THR A 107 18.63 0.83 15.72
CA THR A 107 19.12 -0.12 16.73
C THR A 107 17.98 -0.63 17.62
N SER A 108 17.05 0.25 18.01
CA SER A 108 15.87 -0.12 18.79
C SER A 108 14.94 -1.06 18.00
N ILE A 109 14.73 -0.81 16.71
CA ILE A 109 13.97 -1.72 15.85
C ILE A 109 14.68 -3.06 15.71
N GLN A 110 16.00 -3.06 15.49
CA GLN A 110 16.79 -4.30 15.38
C GLN A 110 16.82 -5.12 16.68
N ALA A 111 16.72 -4.47 17.84
CA ALA A 111 16.64 -5.13 19.14
C ALA A 111 15.29 -5.84 19.38
N HIS A 112 14.28 -5.59 18.53
CA HIS A 112 12.96 -6.20 18.68
C HIS A 112 13.02 -7.73 18.50
N PRO A 113 12.43 -8.53 19.40
CA PRO A 113 12.58 -9.99 19.40
C PRO A 113 11.94 -10.69 18.20
N CYS A 114 10.91 -10.08 17.61
CA CYS A 114 10.21 -10.61 16.45
C CYS A 114 10.71 -9.96 15.16
N LYS A 115 11.41 -10.72 14.31
CA LYS A 115 11.95 -10.24 13.02
C LYS A 115 10.92 -9.68 12.05
N MET A 116 9.70 -10.22 12.05
CA MET A 116 8.60 -9.70 11.24
C MET A 116 8.18 -8.29 11.63
N ASP A 117 8.14 -8.04 12.94
CA ASP A 117 7.80 -6.71 13.43
C ASP A 117 8.93 -5.73 13.09
N GLN A 118 10.18 -6.20 12.96
CA GLN A 118 11.30 -5.34 12.52
C GLN A 118 11.07 -4.78 11.12
N THR A 119 10.73 -5.62 10.14
CA THR A 119 10.49 -5.17 8.75
C THR A 119 9.30 -4.23 8.65
N VAL A 120 8.21 -4.53 9.37
CA VAL A 120 7.02 -3.67 9.45
C VAL A 120 7.35 -2.32 10.10
N LEU A 121 8.09 -2.31 11.22
CA LEU A 121 8.48 -1.09 11.92
C LEU A 121 9.44 -0.24 11.08
N LEU A 122 10.40 -0.86 10.39
CA LEU A 122 11.29 -0.17 9.44
C LEU A 122 10.50 0.44 8.28
N ARG A 123 9.52 -0.29 7.71
CA ARG A 123 8.63 0.27 6.67
C ARG A 123 7.90 1.50 7.18
N LYS A 124 7.32 1.44 8.38
CA LYS A 124 6.63 2.58 8.99
C LYS A 124 7.57 3.76 9.22
N LEU A 125 8.78 3.49 9.69
CA LEU A 125 9.80 4.51 9.92
C LEU A 125 10.11 5.28 8.63
N VAL A 126 10.38 4.56 7.54
CA VAL A 126 10.76 5.16 6.25
C VAL A 126 9.58 5.84 5.56
N MET A 127 8.40 5.23 5.58
CA MET A 127 7.16 5.85 5.08
C MET A 127 6.78 7.13 5.83
N GLY A 128 7.23 7.23 7.09
CA GLY A 128 7.03 8.38 7.95
C GLY A 128 7.92 9.59 7.69
N ILE A 129 8.95 9.43 6.86
CA ILE A 129 9.87 10.52 6.55
C ILE A 129 9.20 11.45 5.53
N PRO A 130 9.07 12.75 5.83
CA PRO A 130 8.53 13.71 4.86
C PRO A 130 9.34 13.72 3.56
N ALA A 131 8.65 13.74 2.41
CA ALA A 131 9.28 13.65 1.09
C ALA A 131 10.40 14.68 0.85
N TYR A 132 10.25 15.92 1.35
CA TYR A 132 11.27 16.96 1.23
C TYR A 132 12.57 16.64 1.99
N LYS A 133 12.49 15.88 3.10
CA LYS A 133 13.68 15.44 3.85
C LYS A 133 14.42 14.34 3.10
N ILE A 134 13.67 13.41 2.50
CA ILE A 134 14.23 12.37 1.62
C ILE A 134 14.98 13.02 0.45
N SER A 135 14.40 14.03 -0.20
CA SER A 135 15.07 14.77 -1.27
C SER A 135 16.33 15.51 -0.82
N LEU A 136 16.32 16.07 0.40
CA LEU A 136 17.46 16.78 0.96
C LEU A 136 18.63 15.85 1.28
N GLU A 137 18.36 14.65 1.79
CA GLU A 137 19.40 13.63 1.96
C GLU A 137 19.97 13.12 0.64
N ARG A 138 19.12 12.93 -0.38
CA ARG A 138 19.58 12.53 -1.72
C ARG A 138 20.47 13.58 -2.37
N ALA A 139 20.32 14.85 -1.99
CA ALA A 139 21.17 15.94 -2.45
C ALA A 139 22.53 15.98 -1.71
N LEU A 140 22.72 15.22 -0.64
CA LEU A 140 24.00 15.14 0.06
C LEU A 140 25.01 14.27 -0.72
N PRO A 141 26.30 14.62 -0.72
CA PRO A 141 27.35 13.79 -1.32
C PRO A 141 27.38 12.37 -0.73
N TYR A 142 27.68 11.37 -1.59
CA TYR A 142 27.93 9.99 -1.18
C TYR A 142 28.95 9.94 -0.02
N GLY A 143 28.57 9.29 1.09
CA GLY A 143 29.39 9.16 2.30
C GLY A 143 29.04 10.15 3.43
N LEU A 144 28.21 11.15 3.17
CA LEU A 144 27.61 12.01 4.22
C LEU A 144 26.17 11.59 4.56
N SER A 145 25.59 10.67 3.78
CA SER A 145 24.26 10.10 4.02
C SER A 145 24.33 8.90 4.99
N ASN A 146 24.46 9.19 6.29
CA ASN A 146 24.45 8.15 7.34
C ASN A 146 23.15 7.31 7.33
N PHE A 147 22.02 7.91 6.91
CA PHE A 147 20.73 7.21 6.75
C PHE A 147 20.81 6.03 5.78
N SER A 148 21.44 6.22 4.61
CA SER A 148 21.48 5.18 3.59
C SER A 148 22.38 4.02 4.03
N SER A 149 23.53 4.27 4.66
CA SER A 149 24.50 3.22 4.98
C SER A 149 24.05 2.25 6.07
N GLU A 150 23.51 2.74 7.19
CA GLU A 150 23.01 1.89 8.28
C GLU A 150 21.78 1.10 7.82
N LEU A 151 20.81 1.78 7.19
CA LEU A 151 19.61 1.13 6.66
C LEU A 151 19.95 0.08 5.59
N ASN A 152 20.90 0.36 4.68
CA ASN A 152 21.37 -0.63 3.69
C ASN A 152 22.00 -1.84 4.35
N THR A 153 22.70 -1.67 5.46
CA THR A 153 23.32 -2.77 6.22
C THR A 153 22.23 -3.65 6.86
N VAL A 154 21.19 -3.03 7.43
CA VAL A 154 20.04 -3.74 7.98
C VAL A 154 19.29 -4.52 6.90
N ILE A 155 18.99 -3.86 5.77
CA ILE A 155 18.33 -4.49 4.61
C ILE A 155 19.15 -5.68 4.12
N ALA A 156 20.46 -5.50 3.89
CA ALA A 156 21.33 -6.58 3.40
C ALA A 156 21.40 -7.77 4.37
N THR A 157 21.27 -7.52 5.67
CA THR A 157 21.22 -8.58 6.68
C THR A 157 19.92 -9.36 6.59
N ILE A 158 18.78 -8.66 6.52
CA ILE A 158 17.46 -9.29 6.41
C ILE A 158 17.35 -10.09 5.10
N GLU A 159 17.88 -9.57 3.99
CA GLU A 159 17.81 -10.26 2.70
C GLU A 159 18.65 -11.53 2.63
N LYS A 160 19.80 -11.57 3.29
CA LYS A 160 20.58 -12.81 3.40
C LYS A 160 19.78 -13.92 4.06
N GLU A 161 18.87 -13.58 4.97
CA GLU A 161 17.99 -14.54 5.63
C GLU A 161 16.82 -14.99 4.73
N ILE A 162 16.37 -14.14 3.79
CA ILE A 162 15.31 -14.43 2.80
C ILE A 162 15.92 -14.92 1.46
N SER A 163 17.11 -15.49 1.47
CA SER A 163 17.88 -15.86 0.27
C SER A 163 17.32 -17.05 -0.52
N THR A 164 16.18 -17.61 -0.12
CA THR A 164 15.46 -18.67 -0.85
C THR A 164 14.02 -18.25 -1.12
N SER A 165 13.39 -18.86 -2.14
CA SER A 165 11.99 -18.60 -2.49
C SER A 165 11.11 -18.64 -1.24
N THR A 166 10.27 -17.62 -1.05
CA THR A 166 9.39 -17.50 0.12
C THR A 166 8.54 -18.76 0.24
N GLN A 167 8.66 -19.47 1.36
CA GLN A 167 7.91 -20.70 1.65
C GLN A 167 6.61 -20.41 2.40
N SER A 168 6.44 -19.17 2.88
CA SER A 168 5.25 -18.72 3.60
C SER A 168 4.78 -17.33 3.14
N THR A 169 3.48 -17.07 3.32
CA THR A 169 2.89 -15.73 3.12
C THR A 169 3.58 -14.68 3.99
N GLN A 170 4.07 -15.09 5.15
CA GLN A 170 4.75 -14.24 6.12
C GLN A 170 6.11 -13.75 5.58
N GLU A 171 6.91 -14.62 4.97
CA GLU A 171 8.17 -14.23 4.33
C GLU A 171 7.94 -13.30 3.14
N ALA A 172 6.90 -13.55 2.35
CA ALA A 172 6.54 -12.68 1.22
C ALA A 172 6.13 -11.26 1.66
N LEU A 173 5.42 -11.12 2.78
CA LEU A 173 5.09 -9.82 3.35
C LEU A 173 6.33 -9.10 3.89
N SER A 174 7.25 -9.81 4.55
CA SER A 174 8.54 -9.23 4.94
C SER A 174 9.36 -8.75 3.75
N LEU A 175 9.39 -9.53 2.66
CA LEU A 175 10.08 -9.11 1.45
C LEU A 175 9.41 -7.91 0.79
N LEU A 176 8.06 -7.83 0.83
CA LEU A 176 7.35 -6.64 0.39
C LEU A 176 7.74 -5.41 1.21
N ASP A 177 7.82 -5.53 2.53
CA ASP A 177 8.22 -4.43 3.39
C ASP A 177 9.65 -3.98 3.09
N ILE A 178 10.58 -4.91 2.85
CA ILE A 178 11.94 -4.60 2.39
C ILE A 178 11.95 -3.89 1.02
N LEU A 179 11.14 -4.35 0.07
CA LEU A 179 10.99 -3.70 -1.23
C LEU A 179 10.51 -2.25 -1.09
N VAL A 180 9.53 -2.01 -0.21
CA VAL A 180 9.02 -0.67 0.08
C VAL A 180 10.11 0.19 0.71
N ILE A 181 10.83 -0.33 1.70
CA ILE A 181 11.94 0.37 2.36
C ILE A 181 12.99 0.79 1.32
N ARG A 182 13.42 -0.13 0.45
CA ARG A 182 14.39 0.15 -0.63
C ARG A 182 13.89 1.22 -1.59
N PHE A 183 12.64 1.08 -2.03
CA PHE A 183 12.03 2.01 -2.97
C PHE A 183 12.01 3.44 -2.40
N MET A 184 11.61 3.59 -1.13
CA MET A 184 11.52 4.89 -0.47
C MET A 184 12.91 5.48 -0.15
N SER A 185 13.89 4.63 0.17
CA SER A 185 15.23 5.05 0.62
C SER A 185 16.22 5.30 -0.52
N ASP A 186 15.82 5.12 -1.79
CA ASP A 186 16.65 5.31 -3.00
C ASP A 186 17.93 4.46 -3.04
N SER A 187 17.98 3.39 -2.25
CA SER A 187 19.14 2.49 -2.16
C SER A 187 19.27 1.69 -3.45
N SER A 188 19.87 2.24 -4.51
CA SER A 188 20.17 1.52 -5.76
C SER A 188 18.96 0.70 -6.29
N PHE A 189 17.75 1.27 -6.18
CA PHE A 189 16.53 0.59 -6.62
C PHE A 189 16.45 0.68 -8.14
N THR A 190 17.10 -0.27 -8.80
CA THR A 190 17.06 -0.43 -10.24
C THR A 190 15.94 -1.40 -10.61
N ARG A 191 15.47 -1.31 -11.85
CA ARG A 191 14.48 -2.25 -12.36
C ARG A 191 14.94 -3.72 -12.27
N ASN A 192 16.25 -3.96 -12.39
CA ASN A 192 16.85 -5.28 -12.28
C ASN A 192 16.83 -5.79 -10.84
N THR A 193 17.23 -4.96 -9.86
CA THR A 193 17.23 -5.36 -8.45
C THR A 193 15.82 -5.61 -7.91
N LEU A 194 14.81 -4.90 -8.42
CA LEU A 194 13.40 -5.21 -8.15
C LEU A 194 12.98 -6.54 -8.75
N ALA A 195 13.28 -6.79 -10.03
CA ALA A 195 12.91 -8.05 -10.69
C ALA A 195 13.54 -9.26 -9.98
N ASP A 196 14.80 -9.16 -9.55
CA ASP A 196 15.50 -10.19 -8.78
C ASP A 196 14.81 -10.47 -7.44
N SER A 197 14.35 -9.42 -6.75
CA SER A 197 13.62 -9.56 -5.49
C SER A 197 12.22 -10.16 -5.70
N LEU A 198 11.52 -9.79 -6.78
CA LEU A 198 10.20 -10.33 -7.11
C LEU A 198 10.25 -11.80 -7.54
N LEU A 199 11.38 -12.28 -8.07
CA LEU A 199 11.61 -13.71 -8.38
C LEU A 199 11.62 -14.59 -7.13
N LEU A 200 11.91 -14.03 -5.95
CA LEU A 200 11.89 -14.77 -4.68
C LEU A 200 10.49 -14.95 -4.11
N ILE A 201 9.50 -14.20 -4.61
CA ILE A 201 8.12 -14.26 -4.14
C ILE A 201 7.33 -15.27 -4.97
N ASP A 202 6.54 -16.10 -4.29
CA ASP A 202 5.52 -16.90 -4.97
C ASP A 202 4.58 -15.98 -5.76
N LYS A 203 4.53 -16.17 -7.08
CA LYS A 203 3.70 -15.39 -8.00
C LYS A 203 2.21 -15.33 -7.60
N GLN A 204 1.70 -16.30 -6.84
CA GLN A 204 0.33 -16.30 -6.33
C GLN A 204 0.08 -15.28 -5.22
N LEU A 205 1.14 -14.79 -4.55
CA LEU A 205 1.06 -13.79 -3.49
C LEU A 205 1.15 -12.35 -4.02
N LEU A 206 1.69 -12.17 -5.24
CA LEU A 206 1.85 -10.86 -5.87
C LEU A 206 0.53 -10.07 -6.02
N PRO A 207 -0.64 -10.68 -6.34
CA PRO A 207 -1.92 -9.97 -6.32
C PRO A 207 -2.23 -9.27 -4.98
N ALA A 208 -2.01 -9.96 -3.85
CA ALA A 208 -2.25 -9.40 -2.53
C ALA A 208 -1.26 -8.27 -2.19
N MET A 209 -0.01 -8.41 -2.66
CA MET A 209 1.01 -7.37 -2.51
C MET A 209 0.65 -6.09 -3.27
N ILE A 210 0.12 -6.20 -4.49
CA ILE A 210 -0.34 -5.02 -5.24
C ILE A 210 -1.39 -4.26 -4.44
N VAL A 211 -2.38 -4.94 -3.87
CA VAL A 211 -3.44 -4.29 -3.08
C VAL A 211 -2.83 -3.50 -1.91
N SER A 212 -1.87 -4.10 -1.20
CA SER A 212 -1.17 -3.45 -0.08
C SER A 212 -0.39 -2.20 -0.48
N VAL A 213 0.27 -2.22 -1.65
CA VAL A 213 1.12 -1.12 -2.12
C VAL A 213 0.29 -0.03 -2.81
N ASN A 214 -0.75 -0.40 -3.57
CA ASN A 214 -1.57 0.52 -4.33
C ASN A 214 -2.43 1.44 -3.47
N ALA A 215 -2.75 1.03 -2.24
CA ALA A 215 -3.48 1.86 -1.28
C ALA A 215 -2.68 3.09 -0.81
N GLU A 216 -1.36 3.11 -1.03
CA GLU A 216 -0.46 4.17 -0.57
C GLU A 216 0.02 5.03 -1.76
N PRO A 217 -0.41 6.31 -1.85
CA PRO A 217 -0.06 7.18 -2.98
C PRO A 217 1.45 7.31 -3.23
N LEU A 218 2.26 7.32 -2.18
CA LEU A 218 3.73 7.41 -2.27
C LEU A 218 4.37 6.18 -2.93
N LEU A 219 3.68 5.05 -2.91
CA LEU A 219 4.17 3.78 -3.46
C LEU A 219 3.57 3.45 -4.83
N ARG A 220 2.84 4.38 -5.46
CA ARG A 220 2.20 4.17 -6.77
C ARG A 220 3.19 3.69 -7.84
N ARG A 221 4.43 4.20 -7.84
CA ARG A 221 5.46 3.76 -8.79
C ARG A 221 5.95 2.33 -8.52
N LEU A 222 6.08 1.93 -7.25
CA LEU A 222 6.39 0.55 -6.90
C LEU A 222 5.24 -0.40 -7.30
N SER A 223 3.99 0.01 -7.06
CA SER A 223 2.79 -0.71 -7.52
C SER A 223 2.82 -0.94 -9.03
N TYR A 224 3.15 0.08 -9.81
CA TYR A 224 3.33 -0.04 -11.26
C TYR A 224 4.40 -1.06 -11.67
N GLU A 225 5.58 -1.05 -11.04
CA GLU A 225 6.63 -2.00 -11.41
C GLU A 225 6.26 -3.45 -11.03
N ILE A 226 5.59 -3.67 -9.89
CA ILE A 226 5.04 -4.97 -9.52
C ILE A 226 3.99 -5.43 -10.55
N CYS A 227 3.07 -4.54 -10.96
CA CYS A 227 2.08 -4.83 -12.00
C CYS A 227 2.74 -5.18 -13.34
N THR A 228 3.82 -4.49 -13.69
CA THR A 228 4.59 -4.75 -14.91
C THR A 228 5.26 -6.12 -14.86
N TYR A 229 5.91 -6.46 -13.74
CA TYR A 229 6.51 -7.76 -13.51
C TYR A 229 5.47 -8.88 -13.60
N LEU A 230 4.31 -8.70 -12.96
CA LEU A 230 3.19 -9.62 -13.03
C LEU A 230 2.66 -9.86 -14.45
N CYS A 231 2.73 -8.86 -15.32
CA CYS A 231 2.34 -9.02 -16.73
C CYS A 231 3.34 -9.84 -17.55
N VAL A 232 4.57 -10.04 -17.04
CA VAL A 232 5.56 -10.96 -17.62
C VAL A 232 5.39 -12.37 -17.03
N CYS A 233 4.96 -12.47 -15.77
CA CYS A 233 4.61 -13.75 -15.15
C CYS A 233 3.39 -14.37 -15.82
N ARG A 234 3.52 -15.61 -16.32
CA ARG A 234 2.38 -16.35 -16.89
C ARG A 234 1.57 -17.03 -15.79
N GLU A 235 0.25 -17.06 -15.97
CA GLU A 235 -0.72 -17.85 -15.19
C GLU A 235 -0.77 -17.45 -13.71
N VAL A 236 -1.18 -16.20 -13.47
CA VAL A 236 -1.46 -15.69 -12.12
C VAL A 236 -2.96 -15.57 -11.91
N ASN A 237 -3.48 -16.15 -10.82
CA ASN A 237 -4.87 -16.01 -10.44
C ASN A 237 -5.08 -14.67 -9.73
N ALA A 238 -5.72 -13.72 -10.41
CA ALA A 238 -6.12 -12.44 -9.83
C ALA A 238 -7.65 -12.33 -9.78
N SER A 239 -8.16 -11.63 -8.76
CA SER A 239 -9.56 -11.21 -8.69
C SER A 239 -9.86 -10.13 -9.73
N ASP A 240 -11.14 -9.87 -9.98
CA ASP A 240 -11.57 -8.83 -10.93
C ASP A 240 -11.15 -7.42 -10.44
N GLU A 241 -11.14 -7.21 -9.13
CA GLU A 241 -10.65 -5.97 -8.49
C GLU A 241 -9.15 -5.76 -8.73
N VAL A 242 -8.33 -6.79 -8.47
CA VAL A 242 -6.88 -6.71 -8.70
C VAL A 242 -6.57 -6.52 -10.18
N ALA A 243 -7.34 -7.13 -11.08
CA ALA A 243 -7.22 -6.88 -12.51
C ALA A 243 -7.50 -5.41 -12.85
N GLY A 244 -8.49 -4.78 -12.20
CA GLY A 244 -8.73 -3.34 -12.29
C GLY A 244 -7.52 -2.51 -11.85
N ILE A 245 -6.94 -2.82 -10.68
CA ILE A 245 -5.75 -2.13 -10.16
C ILE A 245 -4.56 -2.25 -11.11
N ILE A 246 -4.31 -3.45 -11.65
CA ILE A 246 -3.24 -3.67 -12.62
C ILE A 246 -3.47 -2.83 -13.88
N ALA A 247 -4.70 -2.80 -14.39
CA ALA A 247 -5.03 -2.01 -15.56
C ALA A 247 -4.82 -0.51 -15.32
N ASP A 248 -5.28 0.00 -14.18
CA ASP A 248 -5.14 1.41 -13.78
C ASP A 248 -3.66 1.82 -13.72
N ASN A 249 -2.84 1.05 -12.99
CA ASN A 249 -1.42 1.32 -12.85
C ASN A 249 -0.71 1.34 -14.21
N LEU A 250 -0.98 0.36 -15.07
CA LEU A 250 -0.32 0.28 -16.39
C LEU A 250 -0.84 1.35 -17.37
N PHE A 251 -2.11 1.72 -17.29
CA PHE A 251 -2.73 2.66 -18.22
C PHE A 251 -2.45 4.12 -17.85
N PHE A 252 -2.41 4.49 -16.57
CA PHE A 252 -2.19 5.88 -16.15
C PHE A 252 -0.74 6.22 -15.76
N ASP A 253 0.21 5.28 -15.84
CA ASP A 253 1.63 5.61 -15.63
C ASP A 253 2.10 6.67 -16.64
N GLN A 254 2.54 7.82 -16.12
CA GLN A 254 3.01 8.97 -16.89
C GLN A 254 4.45 8.78 -17.42
N ASN A 255 5.23 7.89 -16.78
CA ASN A 255 6.63 7.58 -17.11
C ASN A 255 6.78 6.31 -17.96
N TRP A 256 5.71 5.90 -18.63
CA TRP A 256 5.68 4.66 -19.39
C TRP A 256 6.54 4.78 -20.65
N THR A 257 7.62 4.01 -20.73
CA THR A 257 8.43 3.84 -21.95
C THR A 257 8.24 2.43 -22.53
N PRO A 258 7.83 2.31 -23.80
CA PRO A 258 7.70 1.00 -24.45
C PRO A 258 9.07 0.34 -24.58
N PRO A 259 9.19 -0.99 -24.34
CA PRO A 259 10.44 -1.72 -24.60
C PRO A 259 10.78 -1.82 -26.10
N VAL A 260 9.79 -1.71 -26.98
CA VAL A 260 9.93 -1.85 -28.43
C VAL A 260 8.73 -1.13 -29.06
N TRP A 261 8.94 -0.14 -29.95
CA TRP A 261 8.11 0.26 -31.12
C TRP A 261 8.46 1.70 -31.57
N ASP A 262 8.66 1.88 -32.88
CA ASP A 262 9.34 3.01 -33.54
C ASP A 262 8.55 4.34 -33.70
N SER A 263 7.47 4.60 -32.96
CA SER A 263 6.93 5.99 -32.94
C SER A 263 6.00 6.29 -31.75
N GLU A 264 6.21 7.45 -31.12
CA GLU A 264 5.48 7.94 -29.95
C GLU A 264 3.98 8.25 -30.24
N TYR A 265 3.65 8.59 -31.50
CA TYR A 265 2.33 9.10 -31.90
C TYR A 265 1.25 8.00 -32.06
N TRP A 266 1.56 6.89 -32.73
CA TRP A 266 0.61 5.77 -32.90
C TRP A 266 0.35 5.01 -31.58
N TYR A 267 1.26 5.16 -30.63
CA TYR A 267 1.24 4.48 -29.35
C TYR A 267 0.25 5.10 -28.35
N ARG A 268 0.18 6.44 -28.25
CA ARG A 268 -0.75 7.11 -27.32
C ARG A 268 -2.21 6.73 -27.59
N ARG A 269 -2.58 6.45 -28.85
CA ARG A 269 -3.94 5.98 -29.22
C ARG A 269 -4.19 4.48 -29.01
N SER A 270 -3.17 3.70 -28.63
CA SER A 270 -3.27 2.24 -28.51
C SER A 270 -2.79 1.66 -27.18
N LYS A 271 -2.49 2.52 -26.19
CA LYS A 271 -2.06 2.13 -24.83
C LYS A 271 -3.02 1.12 -24.18
N GLY A 272 -4.33 1.36 -24.23
CA GLY A 272 -5.31 0.43 -23.67
C GLY A 272 -5.32 -0.94 -24.35
N ARG A 273 -5.15 -0.98 -25.69
CA ARG A 273 -5.01 -2.25 -26.41
C ARG A 273 -3.78 -3.01 -25.95
N TYR A 274 -2.65 -2.34 -25.78
CA TYR A 274 -1.42 -2.95 -25.26
C TYR A 274 -1.63 -3.52 -23.85
N VAL A 275 -2.16 -2.72 -22.92
CA VAL A 275 -2.42 -3.14 -21.53
C VAL A 275 -3.32 -4.39 -21.51
N ARG A 276 -4.44 -4.37 -22.23
CA ARG A 276 -5.34 -5.53 -22.31
C ARG A 276 -4.67 -6.78 -22.88
N ILE A 277 -3.79 -6.64 -23.87
CA ILE A 277 -3.05 -7.78 -24.44
C ILE A 277 -2.08 -8.37 -23.42
N GLN A 278 -1.32 -7.52 -22.72
CA GLN A 278 -0.36 -8.00 -21.71
C GLN A 278 -1.08 -8.68 -20.56
N MET A 279 -2.11 -8.05 -20.02
CA MET A 279 -2.87 -8.65 -18.92
C MET A 279 -3.59 -9.94 -19.34
N LYS A 280 -4.08 -10.05 -20.59
CA LYS A 280 -4.66 -11.31 -21.09
C LYS A 280 -3.62 -12.44 -21.17
N ARG A 281 -2.36 -12.11 -21.46
CA ARG A 281 -1.26 -13.09 -21.50
C ARG A 281 -0.88 -13.59 -20.10
N SER A 282 -0.92 -12.73 -19.09
CA SER A 282 -0.53 -13.07 -17.71
C SER A 282 -1.67 -13.66 -16.88
N LEU A 283 -2.84 -13.03 -16.91
CA LEU A 283 -4.02 -13.39 -16.11
C LEU A 283 -4.99 -14.35 -16.82
N GLY A 284 -4.65 -14.77 -18.04
CA GLY A 284 -5.48 -15.63 -18.88
C GLY A 284 -6.64 -14.91 -19.57
N ALA A 285 -7.56 -15.70 -20.14
CA ALA A 285 -8.70 -15.17 -20.86
C ALA A 285 -9.70 -14.47 -19.93
N PHE A 286 -10.01 -13.21 -20.22
CA PHE A 286 -11.00 -12.47 -19.42
C PHE A 286 -12.42 -12.92 -19.71
N THR A 287 -13.15 -13.22 -18.64
CA THR A 287 -14.62 -13.31 -18.63
C THR A 287 -15.23 -11.94 -18.93
N GLN A 288 -16.52 -11.93 -19.30
CA GLN A 288 -17.23 -10.66 -19.53
C GLN A 288 -17.31 -9.80 -18.26
N SER A 289 -17.52 -10.43 -17.09
CA SER A 289 -17.49 -9.77 -15.78
C SER A 289 -16.18 -9.02 -15.57
N ARG A 290 -15.05 -9.72 -15.74
CA ARG A 290 -13.72 -9.13 -15.55
C ARG A 290 -13.45 -7.96 -16.49
N ARG A 291 -13.85 -8.07 -17.76
CA ARG A 291 -13.72 -6.95 -18.72
C ARG A 291 -14.48 -5.73 -18.24
N SER A 292 -15.73 -5.92 -17.82
CA SER A 292 -16.56 -4.84 -17.31
C SER A 292 -15.98 -4.21 -16.04
N ALA A 293 -15.45 -5.01 -15.12
CA ALA A 293 -14.80 -4.52 -13.91
C ALA A 293 -13.56 -3.67 -14.23
N ILE A 294 -12.71 -4.15 -15.15
CA ILE A 294 -11.54 -3.39 -15.62
C ILE A 294 -11.98 -2.07 -16.28
N ASP A 295 -12.96 -2.12 -17.18
CA ASP A 295 -13.45 -0.92 -17.87
C ASP A 295 -14.04 0.10 -16.87
N LYS A 296 -14.79 -0.35 -15.86
CA LYS A 296 -15.29 0.52 -14.77
C LYS A 296 -14.14 1.17 -14.00
N CYS A 297 -13.09 0.42 -13.68
CA CYS A 297 -11.93 0.94 -12.99
C CYS A 297 -11.25 2.05 -13.81
N ILE A 298 -10.98 1.80 -15.10
CA ILE A 298 -10.35 2.79 -15.98
C ILE A 298 -11.26 4.01 -16.17
N ALA A 299 -12.54 3.81 -16.46
CA ALA A 299 -13.51 4.88 -16.64
C ALA A 299 -13.54 5.83 -15.42
N SER A 300 -13.50 5.28 -14.21
CA SER A 300 -13.50 6.06 -12.96
C SER A 300 -12.21 6.86 -12.77
N GLY A 301 -11.08 6.42 -13.34
CA GLY A 301 -9.78 7.08 -13.20
C GLY A 301 -9.48 8.18 -14.23
N ILE A 302 -10.28 8.32 -15.30
CA ILE A 302 -9.97 9.23 -16.42
C ILE A 302 -9.91 10.70 -15.99
N HIS A 303 -10.91 11.18 -15.23
CA HIS A 303 -10.95 12.57 -14.78
C HIS A 303 -9.78 12.91 -13.85
N LEU A 304 -9.34 11.96 -13.01
CA LEU A 304 -8.20 12.13 -12.11
C LEU A 304 -6.85 12.28 -12.84
N ALA A 305 -6.77 11.82 -14.08
CA ALA A 305 -5.56 11.89 -14.89
C ALA A 305 -5.47 13.16 -15.75
N LEU A 306 -6.49 14.01 -15.72
CA LEU A 306 -6.63 15.18 -16.59
C LEU A 306 -6.74 16.47 -15.76
N PRO A 307 -6.35 17.62 -16.32
CA PRO A 307 -6.61 18.91 -15.68
C PRO A 307 -8.13 19.21 -15.70
N TYR A 308 -8.55 20.11 -14.80
CA TYR A 308 -9.88 20.71 -14.83
C TYR A 308 -10.15 21.35 -16.22
N GLN A 309 -11.36 21.17 -16.78
CA GLN A 309 -11.70 21.51 -18.16
C GLN A 309 -10.83 20.80 -19.22
N PRO A 310 -10.89 19.46 -19.30
CA PRO A 310 -10.04 18.69 -20.22
C PRO A 310 -10.34 18.94 -21.70
N GLY A 311 -11.58 19.32 -22.06
CA GLY A 311 -12.04 19.39 -23.44
C GLY A 311 -11.83 18.07 -24.17
N ALA A 312 -11.44 18.14 -25.45
CA ALA A 312 -11.20 16.95 -26.29
C ALA A 312 -10.21 15.91 -25.71
N LYS A 313 -9.36 16.30 -24.74
CA LYS A 313 -8.41 15.36 -24.10
C LYS A 313 -9.11 14.24 -23.33
N PHE A 314 -10.33 14.47 -22.84
CA PHE A 314 -11.12 13.44 -22.17
C PHE A 314 -11.47 12.30 -23.13
N ASP A 315 -12.02 12.66 -24.30
CA ASP A 315 -12.31 11.69 -25.36
C ASP A 315 -11.04 11.02 -25.87
N GLU A 316 -9.95 11.76 -26.08
CA GLU A 316 -8.67 11.17 -26.50
C GLU A 316 -8.19 10.08 -25.53
N LEU A 317 -8.33 10.31 -24.22
CA LEU A 317 -7.95 9.33 -23.22
C LEU A 317 -8.91 8.13 -23.23
N CYS A 318 -10.22 8.35 -23.40
CA CYS A 318 -11.20 7.28 -23.60
C CYS A 318 -10.86 6.42 -24.84
N GLN A 319 -10.56 7.07 -25.96
CA GLN A 319 -10.17 6.45 -27.23
C GLN A 319 -8.86 5.68 -27.12
N SER A 320 -7.91 6.15 -26.30
CA SER A 320 -6.68 5.43 -26.03
C SER A 320 -6.92 4.14 -25.23
N TRP A 321 -7.94 4.12 -24.39
CA TRP A 321 -8.40 2.89 -23.73
C TRP A 321 -9.17 2.02 -24.73
N ARG A 322 -10.35 2.44 -25.18
CA ARG A 322 -11.21 1.73 -26.12
C ARG A 322 -11.50 2.59 -27.34
N LYS A 323 -10.81 2.26 -28.43
CA LYS A 323 -10.96 2.95 -29.72
C LYS A 323 -12.38 2.76 -30.27
N ASP A 324 -12.98 3.86 -30.70
CA ASP A 324 -14.29 3.98 -31.34
C ASP A 324 -15.44 3.42 -30.48
N ASP A 325 -15.29 3.36 -29.16
CA ASP A 325 -16.28 2.80 -28.22
C ASP A 325 -17.05 3.91 -27.49
N VAL A 326 -18.17 4.34 -28.08
CA VAL A 326 -19.05 5.37 -27.51
C VAL A 326 -19.64 4.96 -26.17
N ALA A 327 -19.93 3.67 -25.97
CA ALA A 327 -20.47 3.19 -24.70
C ALA A 327 -19.47 3.35 -23.56
N PHE A 328 -18.18 3.16 -23.84
CA PHE A 328 -17.12 3.43 -22.87
C PHE A 328 -16.97 4.93 -22.54
N VAL A 329 -17.10 5.82 -23.52
CA VAL A 329 -17.07 7.27 -23.29
C VAL A 329 -18.19 7.68 -22.34
N ILE A 330 -19.43 7.24 -22.61
CA ILE A 330 -20.59 7.50 -21.74
C ILE A 330 -20.34 6.96 -20.33
N GLN A 331 -19.80 5.74 -20.22
CA GLN A 331 -19.48 5.15 -18.93
C GLN A 331 -18.44 5.97 -18.15
N ALA A 332 -17.43 6.55 -18.82
CA ALA A 332 -16.44 7.43 -18.20
C ALA A 332 -17.04 8.78 -17.78
N GLU A 333 -17.88 9.38 -18.61
CA GLU A 333 -18.62 10.60 -18.26
C GLU A 333 -19.52 10.37 -17.04
N GLU A 334 -20.28 9.28 -17.01
CA GLU A 334 -21.17 8.93 -15.89
C GLU A 334 -20.38 8.66 -14.61
N ALA A 335 -19.25 7.94 -14.70
CA ALA A 335 -18.38 7.71 -13.55
C ALA A 335 -17.77 9.02 -13.02
N THR A 336 -17.40 9.93 -13.91
CA THR A 336 -16.85 11.25 -13.57
C THR A 336 -17.90 12.10 -12.86
N ILE A 337 -19.11 12.23 -13.40
CA ILE A 337 -20.20 12.97 -12.76
C ILE A 337 -20.63 12.34 -11.42
N ALA A 338 -20.60 11.01 -11.32
CA ALA A 338 -20.91 10.33 -10.06
C ALA A 338 -19.87 10.64 -8.97
N ALA A 339 -18.59 10.77 -9.32
CA ALA A 339 -17.53 11.15 -8.39
C ALA A 339 -17.51 12.65 -8.11
N GLU A 340 -17.72 13.48 -9.13
CA GLU A 340 -17.61 14.93 -9.07
C GLU A 340 -18.78 15.57 -9.87
N PRO A 341 -19.96 15.80 -9.24
CA PRO A 341 -21.19 16.22 -9.92
C PRO A 341 -21.12 17.56 -10.67
N HIS A 342 -20.11 18.38 -10.34
CA HIS A 342 -19.87 19.69 -10.94
C HIS A 342 -18.62 19.71 -11.82
N TYR A 343 -18.12 18.54 -12.22
CA TYR A 343 -16.96 18.44 -13.11
C TYR A 343 -17.24 19.15 -14.43
N ASP A 344 -16.38 20.11 -14.76
CA ASP A 344 -16.46 20.85 -16.01
C ASP A 344 -15.60 20.15 -17.07
N PHE A 345 -16.28 19.61 -18.09
CA PHE A 345 -15.63 18.96 -19.24
C PHE A 345 -15.00 19.98 -20.21
N GLY A 346 -15.17 21.28 -20.00
CA GLY A 346 -14.74 22.36 -20.89
C GLY A 346 -15.68 22.50 -22.10
N ASP A 347 -15.12 22.83 -23.27
CA ASP A 347 -15.90 23.00 -24.51
C ASP A 347 -16.49 21.70 -25.09
N GLN A 348 -16.37 20.58 -24.37
CA GLN A 348 -16.79 19.27 -24.84
C GLN A 348 -18.28 19.04 -24.58
N ILE A 349 -18.98 18.55 -25.61
CA ILE A 349 -20.38 18.15 -25.50
C ILE A 349 -20.44 16.74 -24.90
N MET A 350 -21.06 16.62 -23.72
CA MET A 350 -21.28 15.32 -23.07
C MET A 350 -22.25 14.44 -23.87
N LEU A 351 -21.86 13.18 -24.11
CA LEU A 351 -22.67 12.21 -24.83
C LEU A 351 -23.77 11.58 -23.95
N ALA A 352 -23.52 11.41 -22.65
CA ALA A 352 -24.47 10.84 -21.70
C ALA A 352 -25.74 11.69 -21.54
N THR A 353 -25.62 13.02 -21.60
CA THR A 353 -26.76 13.95 -21.52
C THR A 353 -27.63 13.96 -22.78
N HIS A 354 -27.07 13.64 -23.94
CA HIS A 354 -27.81 13.55 -25.20
C HIS A 354 -28.65 12.28 -25.35
N LEU A 355 -28.31 11.21 -24.62
CA LEU A 355 -29.09 9.97 -24.61
C LEU A 355 -30.22 9.97 -23.58
N ARG A 356 -30.15 10.78 -22.52
CA ARG A 356 -31.23 10.95 -21.53
C ARG A 356 -32.32 11.94 -21.98
N SER A 357 -32.08 12.70 -23.05
CA SER A 357 -33.01 13.68 -23.64
C SER A 357 -33.75 13.17 -24.88
N LYS A 358 -33.55 11.90 -25.24
CA LYS A 358 -34.35 11.14 -26.20
C LYS A 358 -35.04 9.99 -25.47
#